data_AF-V7C7V2-F1
#
_entry.id   AF-V7C7V2-F1
#
_cell.length_a   1.000
_cell.length_b   1.000
_cell.length_c   1.000
_cell.angle_alpha   90.00
_cell.angle_beta   90.00
_cell.angle_gamma   90.00
#
_symmetry.space_group_name_H-M   'P 1'
#
loop_
_entity.id
_entity.type
_entity.pdbx_description
1 polymer ?
#
loop_
_entity_poly.entity_id
_entity_poly.type
_entity_poly.pdbx_seq_one_letter_code
_entity_poly.pdbx_strand_id
1 'polypeptide(L)' 'MWKLKVSEKKEEETVRSMNNHMGRQFWEFDPQLGSEEERAEVERVRQEFSKNRFRYKHSSDLLMRLQ' A
#
# COMPACT_ATOMS: atom_id res chain seq x y z
N MET A 1 1.01 -5.69 0.55
CA MET A 1 -0.23 -5.28 1.24
C MET A 1 0.08 -4.16 2.21
N TRP A 2 -0.91 -3.32 2.54
CA TRP A 2 -0.70 -2.14 3.37
C TRP A 2 -0.70 -2.51 4.85
N LYS A 3 0.32 -2.07 5.58
CA LYS A 3 0.42 -2.22 7.03
C LYS A 3 0.30 -0.86 7.68
N LEU A 4 -0.58 -0.74 8.66
CA LEU A 4 -0.64 0.46 9.50
C LEU A 4 0.60 0.47 10.38
N LYS A 5 1.39 1.53 10.27
CA LYS A 5 2.58 1.76 11.09
C LYS A 5 2.40 3.06 11.85
N VAL A 6 2.70 2.99 13.13
CA VAL A 6 2.75 4.16 14.00
C VAL A 6 4.20 4.57 14.11
N SER A 7 4.45 5.87 13.98
CA SER A 7 5.77 6.44 14.20
C SER A 7 6.23 6.15 15.64
N GLU A 8 7.22 5.29 15.78
CA GLU A 8 7.98 5.13 17.02
C GLU A 8 9.16 6.10 16.99
N LYS A 9 9.67 6.45 18.18
CA LYS A 9 10.72 7.46 18.36
C LYS A 9 11.98 7.03 17.59
N LYS A 10 12.11 7.48 16.35
CA LYS A 10 13.30 7.31 15.50
C LYS A 10 13.79 8.68 15.07
N GLU A 11 15.06 8.92 15.35
CA GLU A 11 15.84 9.99 14.72
C GLU A 11 16.03 9.63 13.24
N GLU A 12 15.00 9.85 12.42
CA GLU A 12 15.24 10.01 10.99
C GLU A 12 15.79 11.42 10.78
N GLU A 13 17.12 11.49 10.71
CA GLU A 13 17.97 12.69 10.70
C GLU A 13 17.62 13.69 9.58
N THR A 14 16.88 13.24 8.57
CA THR A 14 16.52 14.00 7.36
C THR A 14 15.22 14.79 7.45
N VAL A 15 14.38 14.57 8.47
CA VAL A 15 13.11 15.31 8.62
C VAL A 15 13.06 15.98 9.99
N ARG A 16 12.87 17.31 10.03
CA ARG A 16 12.73 18.04 11.29
C ARG A 16 11.26 18.08 11.70
N SER A 17 10.94 17.52 12.87
CA SER A 17 9.64 17.69 13.53
C SER A 17 9.83 18.19 14.95
N MET A 18 8.93 19.07 15.41
CA MET A 18 8.91 19.60 16.79
C MET A 18 8.61 18.52 17.84
N ASN A 19 8.09 17.36 17.43
CA ASN A 19 7.72 16.25 18.31
C ASN A 19 8.42 14.93 17.94
N ASN A 20 9.54 14.96 17.21
CA ASN A 20 10.22 13.76 16.69
C ASN A 20 9.29 12.80 15.94
N HIS A 21 8.34 13.37 15.19
CA HIS A 21 7.31 12.66 14.42
C HIS A 21 6.35 11.80 15.24
N MET A 22 6.35 11.90 16.57
CA MET A 22 5.49 11.10 17.43
C MET A 22 4.00 11.28 17.10
N GLY A 23 3.25 10.18 17.19
CA GLY A 23 1.80 10.16 17.00
C GLY A 23 1.34 10.15 15.53
N ARG A 24 2.25 10.03 14.55
CA ARG A 24 1.87 9.86 13.14
C ARG A 24 1.48 8.41 12.87
N GLN A 25 0.39 8.26 12.13
CA GLN A 25 -0.04 6.99 11.58
C GLN A 25 0.11 7.07 10.08
N PHE A 26 0.77 6.08 9.49
CA PHE A 26 0.94 6.00 8.04
C PHE A 26 0.81 4.55 7.59
N TRP A 27 0.43 4.37 6.34
CA TRP A 27 0.36 3.07 5.70
C TRP A 27 1.67 2.81 4.95
N GLU A 28 2.37 1.74 5.31
CA GLU A 28 3.57 1.28 4.61
C GLU A 28 3.20 0.07 3.75
N PHE A 29 3.64 0.06 2.49
CA PHE A 29 3.45 -1.08 1.62
C PHE A 29 4.49 -2.16 1.94
N ASP A 30 4.03 -3.31 2.43
CA ASP A 30 4.87 -4.47 2.71
C ASP A 30 4.56 -5.61 1.70
N PRO A 31 5.51 -5.96 0.82
CA PRO A 31 5.32 -7.03 -0.17
C PRO A 31 5.26 -8.44 0.47
N GLN A 32 5.69 -8.58 1.73
CA GLN A 32 5.68 -9.82 2.48
C GLN A 32 4.51 -9.90 3.48
N LEU A 33 3.55 -8.97 3.43
CA LEU A 33 2.31 -9.11 4.20
C LEU A 33 1.33 -10.07 3.51
N GLY A 34 0.54 -10.78 4.33
CA GLY A 34 -0.56 -11.71 3.99
C GLY A 34 -0.17 -13.02 3.31
N SER A 35 -1.15 -13.83 2.92
CA SER A 35 -0.92 -15.19 2.42
C SER A 35 -0.38 -15.19 0.98
N GLU A 36 0.26 -16.28 0.58
CA GLU A 36 0.79 -16.43 -0.79
C GLU A 36 -0.35 -16.40 -1.84
N GLU A 37 -1.51 -16.94 -1.48
CA GLU A 37 -2.72 -16.91 -2.30
C GLU A 37 -3.26 -15.48 -2.48
N GLU A 38 -3.35 -14.69 -1.41
CA GLU A 38 -3.79 -13.30 -1.47
C GLU A 38 -2.84 -12.45 -2.32
N ARG A 39 -1.53 -12.70 -2.21
CA ARG A 39 -0.53 -12.01 -3.05
C ARG A 39 -0.66 -12.39 -4.51
N ALA A 40 -0.85 -13.67 -4.80
CA ALA A 40 -1.05 -14.15 -6.17
C ALA A 40 -2.32 -13.54 -6.79
N GLU A 41 -3.39 -13.41 -6.02
CA GLU A 41 -4.63 -12.77 -6.45
C GLU A 41 -4.44 -11.28 -6.78
N VAL A 42 -3.79 -10.53 -5.88
CA VAL A 42 -3.48 -9.11 -6.10
C VAL A 42 -2.61 -8.91 -7.34
N GLU A 43 -1.60 -9.76 -7.54
CA GLU A 43 -0.73 -9.68 -8.71
C GLU A 43 -1.48 -10.01 -10.01
N ARG A 44 -2.34 -11.03 -9.99
CA ARG A 44 -3.22 -11.35 -11.13
C ARG A 44 -4.10 -10.16 -11.51
N VAL A 45 -4.73 -9.54 -10.53
CA VAL A 45 -5.61 -8.38 -10.74
C VAL A 45 -4.82 -7.17 -11.25
N ARG A 46 -3.60 -6.93 -10.75
CA ARG A 46 -2.70 -5.89 -11.27
C ARG A 46 -2.34 -6.07 -12.74
N GLN A 47 -2.06 -7.30 -13.15
CA GLN A 47 -1.76 -7.62 -14.54
C GLN A 47 -2.98 -7.41 -15.43
N GLU A 48 -4.17 -7.81 -14.98
CA GLU A 48 -5.41 -7.60 -15.71
C GLU A 48 -5.75 -6.11 -15.86
N PHE A 49 -5.61 -5.32 -14.78
CA PHE A 49 -5.73 -3.87 -14.83
C PHE A 49 -4.77 -3.27 -15.86
N SER A 50 -3.49 -3.64 -15.80
CA SER A 50 -2.47 -3.10 -16.70
C SER A 50 -2.78 -3.38 -18.17
N LYS A 51 -3.31 -4.57 -18.49
CA LYS A 51 -3.74 -4.95 -19.85
C LYS A 51 -4.97 -4.16 -20.29
N ASN A 52 -5.89 -3.86 -19.37
CA ASN A 52 -7.20 -3.28 -19.69
C ASN A 52 -7.36 -1.80 -19.33
N ARG A 53 -6.30 -1.13 -18.83
CA ARG A 53 -6.34 0.25 -18.29
C ARG A 53 -6.87 1.31 -19.24
N PHE A 54 -6.84 1.06 -20.55
CA PHE A 54 -7.38 1.96 -21.58
C PHE A 54 -8.70 1.49 -22.18
N ARG A 55 -9.13 0.27 -21.85
CA ARG A 55 -10.35 -0.36 -22.38
C ARG A 55 -11.55 -0.16 -21.44
N TYR A 56 -11.31 -0.16 -20.13
CA TYR A 56 -12.35 0.01 -19.12
C TYR A 56 -12.10 1.26 -18.27
N LYS A 57 -13.19 1.83 -17.76
CA LYS A 57 -13.12 2.96 -16.81
C LYS A 57 -12.50 2.49 -15.50
N HIS A 58 -11.67 3.35 -14.90
CA HIS A 58 -11.00 3.10 -13.62
C HIS A 58 -11.98 2.72 -12.48
N SER A 59 -13.23 3.19 -12.52
CA SER A 59 -14.26 2.84 -11.53
C SER A 59 -14.69 1.36 -11.55
N SER A 60 -14.36 0.63 -12.62
CA SER A 60 -14.64 -0.81 -12.74
C SER A 60 -13.46 -1.68 -12.33
N ASP A 61 -12.36 -1.07 -11.86
CA ASP A 61 -11.14 -1.78 -11.54
C ASP A 61 -11.30 -2.64 -10.29
N LEU A 62 -11.01 -3.94 -10.43
CA LEU A 62 -11.03 -4.89 -9.32
C LEU A 62 -9.91 -4.60 -8.33
N LEU A 63 -8.80 -4.01 -8.77
CA LEU A 63 -7.67 -3.69 -7.90
C LEU A 63 -8.10 -2.72 -6.78
N MET A 64 -8.95 -1.73 -7.10
CA MET A 64 -9.49 -0.79 -6.11
C MET A 64 -10.42 -1.45 -5.09
N ARG A 65 -11.06 -2.59 -5.42
CA ARG A 65 -11.96 -3.32 -4.50
C ARG A 65 -11.22 -4.30 -3.59
N LEU A 66 -10.01 -4.69 -3.98
CA LEU A 66 -9.13 -5.57 -3.22
C LEU A 66 -8.27 -4.82 -2.19
N GLN A 67 -8.26 -3.48 -2.23
CA GLN A 67 -7.46 -2.62 -1.34
C GLN A 67 -8.19 -2.19 -0.07
#